data_AF-A0A0Q7CAK6-F1
#
_entry.id   AF-A0A0Q7CAK6-F1
#
_cell.length_a   1.000
_cell.length_b   1.000
_cell.length_c   1.000
_cell.angle_alpha   90.00
_cell.angle_beta   90.00
_cell.angle_gamma   90.00
#
_symmetry.space_group_name_H-M   'P 1'
#
loop_
_entity.id
_entity.type
_entity.pdbx_description
1 polymer ?
#
loop_
_entity_poly.entity_id
_entity_poly.type
_entity_poly.pdbx_seq_one_letter_code
_entity_poly.pdbx_strand_id
1 'polypeptide(L)'
;MAFSTHMLLKKDAEDDAAVIYLVVSLDFNPEGEWQPIGKLTLQKAGKTFAFEPLNEWAIQGITVSPQDPSTSEELRNSGEYWMAWRGRIRLWAMRLIEQGRYPEVYPS
;
A
#
# COMPACT_ATOMS: atom_id res chain seq x y z
N MET A 1 -2.83 14.85 16.44
CA MET A 1 -3.98 14.08 15.93
C MET A 1 -3.46 12.79 15.34
N ALA A 2 -3.99 11.64 15.75
CA ALA A 2 -3.68 10.38 15.08
C ALA A 2 -4.49 10.35 13.77
N PHE A 3 -3.81 10.32 12.62
CA PHE A 3 -4.47 10.07 11.35
C PHE A 3 -4.93 8.62 11.34
N SER A 4 -6.22 8.39 11.60
CA SER A 4 -6.85 7.09 11.34
C SER A 4 -6.92 6.93 9.83
N THR A 5 -5.88 6.31 9.27
CA THR A 5 -5.79 6.02 7.84
C THR A 5 -6.81 4.93 7.48
N HIS A 6 -7.90 5.27 6.79
CA HIS A 6 -8.91 4.29 6.37
C HIS A 6 -8.44 3.63 5.09
N MET A 7 -7.64 2.58 5.24
CA MET A 7 -7.04 1.86 4.13
C MET A 7 -7.10 0.35 4.40
N LEU A 8 -7.23 -0.44 3.34
CA LEU A 8 -7.02 -1.88 3.36
C LEU A 8 -6.48 -2.36 2.01
N LEU A 9 -5.96 -3.58 1.99
CA LEU A 9 -5.62 -4.34 0.80
C LEU A 9 -6.76 -5.31 0.52
N LYS A 10 -7.21 -5.36 -0.72
CA LYS A 10 -8.15 -6.36 -1.23
C LYS A 10 -7.43 -7.18 -2.28
N LYS A 11 -7.36 -8.50 -2.09
CA LYS A 11 -6.68 -9.38 -3.05
C LYS A 11 -7.45 -9.35 -4.37
N ASP A 12 -6.72 -9.16 -5.44
CA ASP A 12 -7.23 -9.03 -6.80
C ASP A 12 -6.92 -10.29 -7.60
N ALA A 13 -5.67 -10.77 -7.50
CA ALA A 13 -5.22 -11.99 -8.14
C ALA A 13 -4.10 -12.66 -7.34
N GLU A 14 -3.97 -13.97 -7.50
CA GLU A 14 -2.89 -14.76 -6.94
C GLU A 14 -2.53 -15.91 -7.89
N ASP A 15 -1.23 -16.08 -8.12
CA ASP A 15 -0.67 -17.23 -8.82
C ASP A 15 0.56 -17.78 -8.07
N ASP A 16 1.27 -18.74 -8.64
CA ASP A 16 2.43 -19.38 -8.01
C ASP A 16 3.63 -18.43 -7.83
N ALA A 17 3.74 -17.38 -8.65
CA ALA A 17 4.86 -16.44 -8.65
C ALA A 17 4.56 -15.17 -7.84
N ALA A 18 3.31 -14.69 -7.87
CA ALA A 18 2.95 -13.37 -7.37
C ALA A 18 1.55 -13.31 -6.73
N VAL A 19 1.35 -12.28 -5.91
CA VAL A 19 0.04 -11.87 -5.38
C VAL A 19 -0.18 -10.40 -5.68
N ILE A 20 -1.36 -10.08 -6.18
CA ILE A 20 -1.78 -8.73 -6.50
C ILE A 20 -2.88 -8.31 -5.52
N TYR A 21 -2.69 -7.15 -4.92
CA TYR A 21 -3.68 -6.46 -4.10
C TYR A 21 -4.05 -5.12 -4.72
N LEU A 22 -5.33 -4.76 -4.64
CA LEU A 22 -5.77 -3.38 -4.72
C LEU A 22 -5.61 -2.74 -3.34
N VAL A 23 -4.89 -1.64 -3.27
CA VAL A 23 -4.89 -0.75 -2.11
C VAL A 23 -6.12 0.13 -2.23
N VAL A 24 -7.04 0.02 -1.29
CA VAL A 24 -8.28 0.81 -1.29
C VAL A 24 -8.37 1.70 -0.07
N SER A 25 -8.96 2.87 -0.22
CA SER A 25 -9.13 3.84 0.86
C SER A 25 -10.44 4.60 0.75
N LEU A 26 -10.98 5.01 1.90
CA LEU A 26 -12.13 5.92 2.01
C LEU A 26 -11.73 7.38 1.91
N ASP A 27 -10.46 7.69 2.18
CA ASP A 27 -9.99 9.06 2.42
C ASP A 27 -9.97 9.91 1.13
N PHE A 28 -10.16 9.29 -0.05
CA PHE A 28 -10.08 9.92 -1.38
C PHE A 28 -11.41 9.95 -2.12
N ASN A 29 -12.49 9.54 -1.46
CA ASN A 29 -13.82 9.66 -2.03
C ASN A 29 -14.67 10.59 -1.16
N PRO A 30 -15.10 11.76 -1.66
CA PRO A 30 -16.00 12.65 -0.91
C PRO A 30 -17.36 12.00 -0.57
N GLU A 31 -17.75 10.94 -1.29
CA GLU A 31 -18.97 10.17 -1.03
C GLU A 31 -18.78 9.09 0.06
N GLY A 32 -17.55 8.89 0.55
CA GLY A 32 -17.27 7.94 1.62
C GLY A 32 -17.32 6.48 1.17
N GLU A 33 -17.07 6.19 -0.11
CA GLU A 33 -16.97 4.82 -0.62
C GLU A 33 -15.51 4.37 -0.78
N TRP A 34 -15.27 3.07 -0.57
CA TRP A 34 -13.93 2.49 -0.73
C TRP A 34 -13.53 2.49 -2.20
N GLN A 35 -12.47 3.23 -2.53
CA GLN A 35 -11.95 3.28 -3.89
C GLN A 35 -10.49 2.81 -3.98
N PRO A 36 -10.10 2.11 -5.05
CA PRO A 36 -8.71 1.78 -5.31
C PRO A 36 -7.86 3.05 -5.49
N ILE A 37 -6.76 3.13 -4.76
CA ILE A 37 -5.75 4.20 -4.86
C ILE A 37 -4.43 3.71 -5.45
N GLY A 38 -4.28 2.39 -5.60
CA GLY A 38 -3.09 1.79 -6.17
C GLY A 38 -3.16 0.27 -6.23
N LYS A 39 -2.19 -0.31 -6.90
CA LYS A 39 -2.00 -1.74 -7.06
C LYS A 39 -0.68 -2.15 -6.43
N LEU A 40 -0.74 -3.08 -5.49
CA LEU A 40 0.43 -3.65 -4.82
C LEU A 40 0.67 -5.06 -5.35
N THR A 41 1.82 -5.28 -6.00
CA THR A 41 2.24 -6.59 -6.48
C THR A 41 3.34 -7.13 -5.57
N LEU A 42 3.12 -8.30 -4.98
CA LEU A 42 4.09 -9.02 -4.14
C LEU A 42 4.68 -10.18 -4.96
N GLN A 43 6.00 -10.26 -5.06
CA GLN A 43 6.72 -11.35 -5.71
C GLN A 43 7.16 -12.38 -4.67
N LYS A 44 6.64 -13.61 -4.75
CA LYS A 44 6.83 -14.66 -3.72
C LYS A 44 8.30 -15.11 -3.64
N ALA A 45 8.89 -15.49 -4.78
CA ALA A 45 10.26 -16.01 -4.84
C ALA A 45 11.33 -14.95 -4.56
N GLY A 46 11.16 -13.75 -5.13
CA GLY A 46 12.10 -12.64 -4.96
C GLY A 46 11.99 -11.93 -3.61
N LYS A 47 10.90 -12.16 -2.85
CA LYS A 47 10.56 -11.41 -1.64
C LYS A 47 10.59 -9.89 -1.86
N THR A 48 10.16 -9.46 -3.03
CA THR A 48 10.08 -8.05 -3.42
C THR A 48 8.63 -7.63 -3.60
N PHE A 49 8.40 -6.33 -3.65
CA PHE A 49 7.10 -5.79 -4.02
C PHE A 49 7.27 -4.55 -4.91
N ALA A 50 6.22 -4.27 -5.67
CA ALA A 50 6.08 -3.05 -6.45
C ALA A 50 4.70 -2.45 -6.18
N PHE A 51 4.63 -1.12 -6.12
CA PHE A 51 3.39 -0.39 -5.98
C PHE A 51 3.20 0.54 -7.17
N GLU A 52 2.05 0.43 -7.81
CA GLU A 52 1.61 1.27 -8.91
C GLU A 52 0.47 2.17 -8.40
N PRO A 53 0.67 3.49 -8.30
CA PRO A 53 -0.40 4.40 -7.89
C PRO A 53 -1.50 4.48 -8.95
N LEU A 54 -2.74 4.72 -8.53
CA LEU A 54 -3.89 4.95 -9.41
C LEU A 54 -4.55 6.30 -9.11
N ASN A 55 -5.35 6.82 -10.03
CA ASN A 55 -6.14 8.04 -9.84
C ASN A 55 -5.27 9.25 -9.43
N GLU A 56 -5.72 10.05 -8.47
CA GLU A 56 -5.00 11.24 -7.97
C GLU A 56 -3.58 10.91 -7.49
N TRP A 57 -3.37 9.70 -6.95
CA TRP A 57 -2.04 9.27 -6.53
C TRP A 57 -1.06 9.14 -7.69
N ALA A 58 -1.54 8.72 -8.86
CA ALA A 58 -0.73 8.62 -10.07
C ALA A 58 -0.33 10.02 -10.56
N ILE A 59 -1.24 10.99 -10.46
CA ILE A 59 -0.98 12.40 -10.82
C ILE A 59 0.10 13.00 -9.90
N GLN A 60 0.07 12.68 -8.61
CA GLN A 60 1.07 13.15 -7.63
C GLN A 60 2.42 12.40 -7.72
N GLY A 61 2.54 11.37 -8.56
CA GLY A 61 3.78 10.61 -8.72
C GLY A 61 4.21 9.83 -7.46
N ILE A 62 3.25 9.42 -6.63
CA ILE A 62 3.56 8.76 -5.35
C ILE A 62 4.14 7.37 -5.62
N THR A 63 5.33 7.10 -5.06
CA THR A 63 6.00 5.80 -5.16
C THR A 63 6.11 5.13 -3.80
N VAL A 64 6.04 3.79 -3.80
CA VAL A 64 6.31 2.96 -2.61
C VAL A 64 7.29 1.87 -3.02
N SER A 65 8.54 1.99 -2.57
CA SER A 65 9.62 1.06 -2.88
C SER A 65 10.13 0.37 -1.62
N PRO A 66 10.58 -0.90 -1.71
CA PRO A 66 11.33 -1.53 -0.63
C PRO A 66 12.61 -0.75 -0.28
N GLN A 67 13.21 -0.10 -1.29
CA GLN A 67 14.47 0.65 -1.22
C GLN A 67 14.26 2.14 -0.93
N ASP A 68 13.03 2.57 -0.64
CA ASP A 68 12.76 3.95 -0.24
C ASP A 68 13.67 4.32 0.95
N PRO A 69 14.66 5.21 0.76
CA PRO A 69 15.68 5.49 1.77
C PRO A 69 15.10 6.28 2.94
N SER A 70 13.92 6.89 2.76
CA SER A 70 13.25 7.65 3.80
C SER A 70 12.83 6.74 4.95
N THR A 71 13.37 7.03 6.12
CA THR A 71 12.98 6.43 7.38
C THR A 71 11.53 6.77 7.72
N SER A 72 10.86 5.95 8.54
CA SER A 72 9.50 6.24 9.02
C SER A 72 9.39 7.62 9.69
N GLU A 73 10.49 8.14 10.25
CA GLU A 73 10.57 9.46 10.86
C GLU A 73 10.67 10.60 9.84
N GLU A 74 11.51 10.45 8.80
CA GLU A 74 11.56 11.39 7.67
C GLU A 74 10.23 11.43 6.91
N LEU A 75 9.61 10.26 6.71
CA LEU A 75 8.28 10.18 6.11
C LEU A 75 7.28 10.98 6.95
N ARG A 76 7.29 10.83 8.28
CA ARG A 76 6.39 11.55 9.19
C ARG A 76 6.62 13.07 9.23
N ASN A 77 7.86 13.54 9.06
CA ASN A 77 8.24 14.95 9.24
C ASN A 77 8.18 15.79 7.95
N SER A 78 7.99 15.18 6.78
CA SER A 78 7.93 15.87 5.48
C SER A 78 6.75 16.83 5.29
N GLY A 79 5.72 16.75 6.14
CA GLY A 79 4.47 17.51 5.98
C GLY A 79 3.57 16.99 4.85
N GLU A 80 3.98 15.95 4.12
CA GLU A 80 3.16 15.33 3.09
C GLU A 80 2.10 14.42 3.70
N TYR A 81 0.83 14.74 3.40
CA TYR A 81 -0.34 13.94 3.77
C TYR A 81 -0.15 12.45 3.41
N TRP A 82 0.55 12.18 2.30
CA TRP A 82 0.67 10.86 1.68
C TRP A 82 1.52 9.83 2.43
N MET A 83 2.34 10.30 3.36
CA MET A 83 3.41 9.51 3.98
C MET A 83 2.91 8.42 4.90
N ALA A 84 1.81 8.68 5.62
CA ALA A 84 1.19 7.69 6.48
C ALA A 84 0.70 6.48 5.68
N TRP A 85 0.12 6.69 4.49
CA TRP A 85 -0.26 5.58 3.61
C TRP A 85 0.97 4.89 3.01
N ARG A 86 1.98 5.62 2.50
CA ARG A 86 3.21 5.02 1.95
C ARG A 86 3.87 4.06 2.94
N GLY A 87 4.10 4.52 4.17
CA GLY A 87 4.69 3.71 5.22
C GLY A 87 3.84 2.49 5.58
N ARG A 88 2.51 2.64 5.59
CA ARG A 88 1.58 1.54 5.89
C ARG A 88 1.54 0.48 4.78
N ILE A 89 1.48 0.88 3.51
CA ILE A 89 1.54 -0.04 2.36
C ILE A 89 2.84 -0.84 2.39
N ARG A 90 3.98 -0.16 2.62
CA ARG A 90 5.29 -0.82 2.75
C ARG A 90 5.31 -1.83 3.88
N LEU A 91 4.86 -1.44 5.08
CA LEU A 91 4.82 -2.33 6.25
C LEU A 91 3.97 -3.58 5.97
N TRP A 92 2.82 -3.40 5.32
CA TRP A 92 1.93 -4.50 4.97
C TRP A 92 2.55 -5.44 3.93
N ALA A 93 3.14 -4.89 2.88
CA ALA A 93 3.84 -5.66 1.85
C ALA A 93 4.95 -6.53 2.46
N MET A 94 5.80 -5.92 3.30
CA MET A 94 6.89 -6.63 3.99
C MET A 94 6.33 -7.74 4.88
N ARG A 95 5.31 -7.46 5.70
CA ARG A 95 4.73 -8.45 6.61
C ARG A 95 4.12 -9.64 5.87
N LEU A 96 3.38 -9.39 4.79
CA LEU A 96 2.77 -10.45 3.98
C LEU A 96 3.83 -11.33 3.30
N ILE A 97 4.90 -10.72 2.79
CA ILE A 97 6.05 -11.44 2.21
C ILE A 97 6.77 -12.28 3.29
N GLU A 98 7.04 -11.70 4.46
CA GLU A 98 7.70 -12.40 5.56
C GLU A 98 6.89 -13.59 6.08
N GLN A 99 5.58 -13.43 6.18
CA GLN A 99 4.68 -14.47 6.67
C GLN A 99 4.38 -15.55 5.61
N GLY A 100 4.53 -15.23 4.33
CA GLY A 100 4.12 -16.11 3.23
C GLY A 100 2.62 -16.44 3.25
N ARG A 101 1.80 -15.53 3.82
CA ARG A 101 0.35 -15.69 3.95
C ARG A 101 -0.33 -14.50 3.28
N TYR A 102 -1.29 -14.78 2.40
CA TYR A 102 -1.89 -13.80 1.52
C TYR A 102 -3.44 -13.84 1.61
N PRO A 103 -4.02 -13.21 2.65
CA PRO A 103 -5.47 -13.23 2.88
C PRO A 103 -6.24 -12.42 1.82
N GLU A 104 -7.54 -12.68 1.68
CA GLU A 104 -8.41 -11.92 0.76
C GLU A 104 -8.48 -10.42 1.09
N VAL A 105 -8.39 -10.06 2.38
CA VAL A 105 -8.45 -8.68 2.88
C VAL A 105 -7.38 -8.49 3.96
N TYR A 106 -6.70 -7.34 3.97
CA TYR A 106 -5.68 -7.02 4.97
C TYR A 106 -5.61 -5.52 5.30
N PRO A 107 -5.56 -5.08 6.57
CA PRO A 107 -5.65 -5.89 7.78
C PRO A 107 -7.08 -6.46 7.90
N SER A 108 -7.15 -7.70 8.38
CA SER A 108 -8.39 -8.41 8.70
C SER A 108 -8.75 -8.26 10.17
#